data_AF-A0A957TWR2-F1
#
_entry.id   AF-A0A957TWR2-F1
#
_cell.length_a   1.000
_cell.length_b   1.000
_cell.length_c   1.000
_cell.angle_alpha   90.00
_cell.angle_beta   90.00
_cell.angle_gamma   90.00
#
_symmetry.space_group_name_H-M   'P 1'
#
loop_
_entity.id
_entity.type
_entity.pdbx_description
1 polymer ?
#
loop_
_entity_poly.entity_id
_entity_poly.type
_entity_poly.pdbx_seq_one_letter_code
_entity_poly.pdbx_strand_id
1 'polypeptide(L)'
;MNELQTCPTCGSTQLHPFYAVTDVPVHSVLMLTTREQALSYPTGDIHLSVCQACGFITNTTFDGSKQEYSIPYEGTQSYSPTFNAFHKRLAEGIIERYDLHNKEIIEIGCGQGEFLVLLCELGQNHGIGFDPAFDNRRPAGYQSDRVTFISDFYSEEYTRYHADFVCCKMTLEHISDTAEFVRRVRRSIGDRLETTVFFQVPNARYVLNDVAFWDVYYEHCSYFDANS
;
A
#
# COMPACT_ATOMS: atom_id res chain seq x y z
N MET A 1 3.22 9.37 23.63
CA MET A 1 3.64 9.81 22.28
C MET A 1 2.89 11.08 21.95
N ASN A 2 3.51 12.02 21.24
CA ASN A 2 2.81 13.25 20.86
C ASN A 2 1.93 12.96 19.64
N GLU A 3 0.64 13.28 19.74
CA GLU A 3 -0.27 13.21 18.59
C GLU A 3 0.24 14.11 17.47
N LEU A 4 0.08 13.65 16.25
CA LEU A 4 0.38 14.40 15.03
C LEU A 4 -0.45 15.70 14.99
N GLN A 5 0.24 16.84 14.87
CA GLN A 5 -0.40 18.17 14.91
C GLN A 5 -0.62 18.78 13.51
N THR A 6 -0.06 18.17 12.47
CA THR A 6 -0.09 18.68 11.09
C THR A 6 -0.46 17.56 10.13
N CYS A 7 -1.42 17.79 9.24
CA CYS A 7 -1.81 16.84 8.20
C CYS A 7 -0.58 16.39 7.38
N PRO A 8 -0.32 15.09 7.23
CA PRO A 8 0.88 14.61 6.55
C PRO A 8 0.78 14.77 5.02
N THR A 9 -0.43 14.94 4.48
CA THR A 9 -0.66 15.16 3.05
C THR A 9 -0.46 16.62 2.64
N CYS A 10 -1.04 17.59 3.36
CA CYS A 10 -1.03 19.00 2.96
C CYS A 10 -0.31 19.96 3.91
N GLY A 11 0.12 19.51 5.09
CA GLY A 11 0.80 20.33 6.10
C GLY A 11 -0.10 21.24 6.94
N SER A 12 -1.42 21.26 6.69
CA SER A 12 -2.37 22.05 7.48
C SER A 12 -2.46 21.57 8.94
N THR A 13 -2.68 22.49 9.87
CA THR A 13 -2.94 22.20 11.30
C THR A 13 -4.42 22.00 11.61
N GLN A 14 -5.31 22.08 10.62
CA GLN A 14 -6.76 21.97 10.79
C GLN A 14 -7.22 20.51 10.84
N LEU A 15 -6.70 19.74 11.81
CA LEU A 15 -7.08 18.36 12.07
C LEU A 15 -8.20 18.32 13.11
N HIS A 16 -9.31 17.67 12.77
CA HIS A 16 -10.48 17.56 13.64
C HIS A 16 -10.72 16.09 14.01
N PRO A 17 -10.58 15.71 15.28
CA PRO A 17 -10.79 14.33 15.73
C PRO A 17 -12.27 13.94 15.63
N PHE A 18 -12.54 12.69 15.26
CA PHE A 18 -13.91 12.18 15.18
C PHE A 18 -14.08 10.72 15.64
N TYR A 19 -12.99 9.96 15.78
CA TYR A 19 -13.05 8.56 16.21
C TYR A 19 -11.84 8.19 17.05
N ALA A 20 -12.05 7.38 18.09
CA ALA A 20 -10.99 6.90 18.97
C ALA A 20 -11.28 5.46 19.42
N VAL A 21 -10.25 4.62 19.39
CA VAL A 21 -10.22 3.30 20.02
C VAL A 21 -8.81 3.02 20.53
N THR A 22 -8.70 2.43 21.72
CA THR A 22 -7.42 2.11 22.36
C THR A 22 -7.12 0.62 22.28
N ASP A 23 -5.85 0.27 22.51
CA ASP A 23 -5.41 -1.12 22.65
C ASP A 23 -5.72 -2.03 21.45
N VAL A 24 -5.61 -1.50 20.21
CA VAL A 24 -5.80 -2.28 18.98
C VAL A 24 -4.51 -3.00 18.62
N PRO A 25 -4.51 -4.31 18.29
CA PRO A 25 -3.32 -4.99 17.78
C PRO A 25 -2.71 -4.25 16.59
N VAL A 26 -1.38 -4.09 16.60
CA VAL A 26 -0.71 -3.27 15.58
C VAL A 26 -0.64 -3.93 14.19
N HIS A 27 -0.94 -5.23 14.09
CA HIS A 27 -1.07 -5.99 12.85
C HIS A 27 -2.31 -6.88 12.85
N SER A 28 -2.94 -6.98 11.68
CA SER A 28 -4.11 -7.82 11.42
C SER A 28 -3.76 -9.18 10.82
N VAL A 29 -2.63 -9.29 10.12
CA VAL A 29 -2.30 -10.47 9.29
C VAL A 29 -0.91 -11.05 9.57
N LEU A 30 -0.33 -10.73 10.73
CA LEU A 30 0.93 -11.35 11.17
C LEU A 30 0.65 -12.71 11.84
N MET A 31 1.29 -13.76 11.34
CA MET A 31 1.09 -15.12 11.85
C MET A 31 1.88 -15.36 13.15
N LEU A 32 1.16 -15.47 14.27
CA LEU A 32 1.73 -15.75 15.59
C LEU A 32 1.60 -17.25 15.94
N THR A 33 2.72 -17.86 16.34
CA THR A 33 2.80 -19.32 16.50
C THR A 33 2.31 -19.84 17.85
N THR A 34 2.22 -18.96 18.86
CA THR A 34 1.81 -19.35 20.21
C THR A 34 0.76 -18.39 20.77
N ARG A 35 -0.08 -18.93 21.66
CA ARG A 35 -1.05 -18.13 22.42
C ARG A 35 -0.38 -17.03 23.25
N GLU A 36 0.78 -17.33 23.83
CA GLU A 36 1.52 -16.37 24.65
C GLU A 36 1.94 -15.16 23.80
N GLN A 37 2.57 -15.40 22.64
CA GLN A 37 2.92 -14.35 21.68
C GLN A 37 1.69 -13.53 21.26
N ALA A 38 0.56 -14.18 20.99
CA ALA A 38 -0.67 -13.48 20.59
C ALA A 38 -1.24 -12.58 21.70
N LEU A 39 -1.20 -13.04 22.95
CA LEU A 39 -1.71 -12.26 24.08
C LEU A 39 -0.76 -11.12 24.49
N SER A 40 0.54 -11.26 24.21
CA SER A 40 1.54 -10.22 24.50
C SER A 40 1.86 -9.34 23.28
N TYR A 41 1.13 -9.51 22.16
CA TYR A 41 1.45 -8.79 20.93
C TYR A 41 1.20 -7.29 21.12
N PRO A 42 2.06 -6.41 20.56
CA PRO A 42 1.92 -4.97 20.76
C PRO A 42 0.57 -4.44 20.29
N THR A 43 0.09 -3.45 21.03
CA THR A 43 -1.09 -2.67 20.68
C THR A 43 -0.73 -1.20 20.43
N GLY A 44 -1.66 -0.50 19.78
CA GLY A 44 -1.61 0.94 19.60
C GLY A 44 -3.00 1.55 19.54
N ASP A 45 -3.06 2.84 19.74
CA ASP A 45 -4.31 3.60 19.72
C ASP A 45 -4.59 4.09 18.29
N ILE A 46 -5.87 4.13 17.93
CA ILE A 46 -6.35 4.71 16.67
C ILE A 46 -7.17 5.95 17.02
N HIS A 47 -6.58 7.13 16.81
CA HIS A 47 -7.26 8.42 16.90
C HIS A 47 -7.40 9.02 15.50
N LEU A 48 -8.57 8.87 14.87
CA LEU A 48 -8.77 9.41 13.52
C LEU A 48 -9.17 10.87 13.57
N SER A 49 -8.46 11.68 12.78
CA SER A 49 -8.78 13.08 12.52
C SER A 49 -8.93 13.34 11.04
N VAL A 50 -9.90 14.18 10.67
CA VAL A 50 -10.07 14.70 9.30
C VAL A 50 -9.40 16.07 9.17
N CYS A 51 -8.63 16.26 8.11
CA CYS A 51 -8.06 17.55 7.76
C CYS A 51 -9.10 18.40 7.03
N GLN A 52 -9.56 19.51 7.61
CA GLN A 52 -10.55 20.39 6.97
C GLN A 52 -10.03 21.11 5.71
N ALA A 53 -8.71 21.14 5.49
CA ALA A 53 -8.11 21.79 4.33
C ALA A 53 -8.10 20.91 3.06
N CYS A 54 -8.02 19.58 3.19
CA CYS A 54 -7.95 18.67 2.04
C CYS A 54 -8.90 17.46 2.14
N GLY A 55 -9.53 17.20 3.28
CA GLY A 55 -10.40 16.03 3.46
C GLY A 55 -9.66 14.74 3.83
N PHE A 56 -8.32 14.73 3.83
CA PHE A 56 -7.53 13.57 4.25
C PHE A 56 -7.80 13.18 5.70
N ILE A 57 -7.95 11.88 5.95
CA ILE A 57 -8.13 11.32 7.29
C ILE A 57 -6.90 10.54 7.70
N THR A 58 -6.43 10.74 8.93
CA THR A 58 -5.23 10.07 9.44
C THR A 58 -5.37 9.64 10.89
N ASN A 59 -4.70 8.54 11.25
CA ASN A 59 -4.50 8.15 12.63
C ASN A 59 -3.40 9.03 13.27
N THR A 60 -3.78 9.99 14.11
CA THR A 60 -2.85 10.96 14.72
C THR A 60 -1.95 10.36 15.79
N THR A 61 -2.25 9.14 16.26
CA THR A 61 -1.45 8.37 17.23
C THR A 61 -0.66 7.24 16.57
N PHE A 62 -0.63 7.17 15.24
CA PHE A 62 0.11 6.13 14.54
C PHE A 62 1.61 6.18 14.83
N ASP A 63 2.18 5.03 15.13
CA ASP A 63 3.61 4.83 15.37
C ASP A 63 4.14 3.79 14.39
N GLY A 64 4.76 4.28 13.31
CA GLY A 64 5.34 3.44 12.27
C GLY A 64 6.46 2.52 12.77
N SER A 65 7.08 2.81 13.94
CA SER A 65 8.11 1.94 14.51
C SER A 65 7.57 0.62 15.05
N LYS A 66 6.24 0.52 15.22
CA LYS A 66 5.55 -0.72 15.62
C LYS A 66 5.21 -1.62 14.45
N GLN A 67 5.43 -1.17 13.22
CA GLN A 67 5.11 -1.94 12.01
C GLN A 67 6.22 -2.93 11.68
N GLU A 68 5.81 -4.16 11.38
CA GLU A 68 6.64 -5.30 11.06
C GLU A 68 6.19 -5.91 9.72
N TYR A 69 6.70 -5.34 8.63
CA TYR A 69 6.59 -5.95 7.30
C TYR A 69 7.70 -6.97 7.11
N SER A 70 7.47 -8.18 7.63
CA SER A 70 8.41 -9.29 7.61
C SER A 70 7.79 -10.53 6.96
N ILE A 71 8.60 -11.57 6.75
CA ILE A 71 8.20 -12.85 6.17
C ILE A 71 6.91 -13.51 6.73
N PRO A 72 6.59 -13.47 8.04
CA PRO A 72 5.37 -14.04 8.61
C PRO A 72 4.11 -13.22 8.29
N TYR A 73 4.26 -12.08 7.61
CA TYR A 73 3.15 -11.27 7.13
C TYR A 73 2.41 -12.02 6.02
N GLU A 74 1.14 -12.37 6.27
CA GLU A 74 0.33 -13.14 5.32
C GLU A 74 -0.87 -12.32 4.82
N GLY A 75 -0.60 -11.42 3.88
CA GLY A 75 -1.63 -10.59 3.25
C GLY A 75 -2.25 -11.19 1.98
N THR A 76 -1.87 -12.40 1.53
CA THR A 76 -2.33 -12.88 0.22
C THR A 76 -3.83 -13.17 0.20
N GLN A 77 -4.51 -12.63 -0.79
CA GLN A 77 -5.93 -12.88 -1.06
C GLN A 77 -6.12 -13.85 -2.24
N SER A 78 -5.02 -14.36 -2.80
CA SER A 78 -4.96 -15.13 -4.04
C SER A 78 -5.62 -16.51 -3.95
N TYR A 79 -6.01 -16.96 -2.75
CA TYR A 79 -6.82 -18.16 -2.54
C TYR A 79 -8.32 -17.94 -2.76
N SER A 80 -8.77 -16.69 -2.91
CA SER A 80 -10.17 -16.36 -3.18
C SER A 80 -10.45 -16.27 -4.69
N PRO A 81 -11.30 -17.14 -5.27
CA PRO A 81 -11.67 -17.04 -6.68
C PRO A 81 -12.33 -15.70 -7.02
N THR A 82 -13.09 -15.13 -6.08
CA THR A 82 -13.71 -13.80 -6.23
C THR A 82 -12.65 -12.71 -6.34
N PHE A 83 -11.63 -12.75 -5.48
CA PHE A 83 -10.52 -11.80 -5.53
C PHE A 83 -9.73 -11.96 -6.82
N ASN A 84 -9.39 -13.19 -7.22
CA ASN A 84 -8.64 -13.45 -8.46
C ASN A 84 -9.39 -12.93 -9.70
N ALA A 85 -10.71 -13.12 -9.75
CA ALA A 85 -11.52 -12.59 -10.84
C ALA A 85 -11.53 -11.05 -10.84
N PHE A 86 -11.62 -10.41 -9.67
CA PHE A 86 -11.47 -8.95 -9.54
C PHE A 86 -10.09 -8.48 -10.00
N HIS A 87 -9.03 -9.15 -9.52
CA HIS A 87 -7.64 -8.79 -9.77
C HIS A 87 -7.28 -8.86 -11.27
N LYS A 88 -7.75 -9.92 -11.95
CA LYS A 88 -7.61 -10.07 -13.41
C LYS A 88 -8.34 -8.96 -14.17
N ARG A 89 -9.60 -8.66 -13.81
CA ARG A 89 -10.36 -7.56 -14.45
C ARG A 89 -9.71 -6.19 -14.23
N LEU A 90 -9.16 -5.97 -13.03
CA LEU A 90 -8.41 -4.75 -12.73
C LEU A 90 -7.18 -4.63 -13.62
N ALA A 91 -6.38 -5.70 -13.73
CA ALA A 91 -5.19 -5.73 -14.59
C ALA A 91 -5.56 -5.48 -16.07
N GLU A 92 -6.57 -6.20 -16.60
CA GLU A 92 -7.07 -6.02 -17.97
C GLU A 92 -7.52 -4.57 -18.23
N GLY A 93 -8.29 -3.99 -17.31
CA GLY A 93 -8.78 -2.62 -17.45
C GLY A 93 -7.67 -1.56 -17.37
N ILE A 94 -6.64 -1.78 -16.56
CA ILE A 94 -5.47 -0.88 -16.51
C ILE A 94 -4.64 -1.02 -17.78
N ILE A 95 -4.39 -2.24 -18.25
CA ILE A 95 -3.65 -2.48 -19.50
C ILE A 95 -4.33 -1.79 -20.67
N GLU A 96 -5.65 -1.96 -20.83
CA GLU A 96 -6.42 -1.33 -21.90
C GLU A 96 -6.39 0.20 -21.78
N ARG A 97 -6.60 0.74 -20.56
CA ARG A 97 -6.69 2.18 -20.33
C ARG A 97 -5.38 2.93 -20.60
N TYR A 98 -4.25 2.30 -20.33
CA TYR A 98 -2.93 2.94 -20.41
C TYR A 98 -2.03 2.34 -21.49
N ASP A 99 -2.58 1.49 -22.37
CA ASP A 99 -1.85 0.82 -23.47
C ASP A 99 -0.58 0.10 -22.99
N LEU A 100 -0.71 -0.70 -21.92
CA LEU A 100 0.42 -1.38 -21.28
C LEU A 100 0.77 -2.69 -22.02
N HIS A 101 1.39 -2.54 -23.18
CA HIS A 101 1.92 -3.66 -23.97
C HIS A 101 3.42 -3.55 -24.24
N ASN A 102 4.18 -4.59 -23.89
CA ASN A 102 5.65 -4.62 -24.00
C ASN A 102 6.33 -3.43 -23.29
N LYS A 103 5.79 -3.03 -22.13
CA LYS A 103 6.25 -1.91 -21.30
C LYS A 103 7.11 -2.38 -20.13
N GLU A 104 7.78 -1.42 -19.51
CA GLU A 104 8.46 -1.59 -18.22
C GLU A 104 7.55 -1.09 -17.08
N ILE A 105 7.35 -1.94 -16.07
CA ILE A 105 6.45 -1.67 -14.93
C ILE A 105 7.23 -1.74 -13.62
N ILE A 106 7.00 -0.78 -12.73
CA ILE A 106 7.41 -0.87 -11.32
C ILE A 106 6.17 -0.98 -10.45
N GLU A 107 6.12 -1.98 -9.56
CA GLU A 107 5.12 -2.06 -8.48
C GLU A 107 5.78 -1.80 -7.13
N ILE A 108 5.30 -0.79 -6.40
CA ILE A 108 5.72 -0.44 -5.04
C ILE A 108 4.72 -1.05 -4.05
N GLY A 109 5.22 -1.83 -3.09
CA GLY A 109 4.38 -2.62 -2.20
C GLY A 109 3.75 -3.80 -2.94
N CYS A 110 4.58 -4.56 -3.66
CA CYS A 110 4.08 -5.63 -4.52
C CYS A 110 3.58 -6.87 -3.77
N GLY A 111 3.72 -6.93 -2.45
CA GLY A 111 3.41 -8.11 -1.65
C GLY A 111 4.21 -9.32 -2.13
N GLN A 112 3.52 -10.37 -2.59
CA GLN A 112 4.14 -11.56 -3.18
C GLN A 112 4.20 -11.52 -4.72
N GLY A 113 3.88 -10.37 -5.32
CA GLY A 113 4.06 -10.08 -6.74
C GLY A 113 2.89 -10.43 -7.64
N GLU A 114 1.73 -10.80 -7.08
CA GLU A 114 0.62 -11.34 -7.86
C GLU A 114 0.06 -10.35 -8.89
N PHE A 115 0.05 -9.05 -8.57
CA PHE A 115 -0.47 -8.04 -9.48
C PHE A 115 0.51 -7.73 -10.61
N LEU A 116 1.78 -7.49 -10.28
CA LEU A 116 2.84 -7.29 -11.28
C LEU A 116 2.88 -8.44 -12.29
N VAL A 117 2.78 -9.69 -11.82
CA VAL A 117 2.80 -10.86 -12.69
C VAL A 117 1.61 -10.86 -13.65
N LEU A 118 0.39 -10.53 -13.17
CA LEU A 118 -0.77 -10.36 -14.05
C LEU A 118 -0.55 -9.29 -15.12
N LEU A 119 0.00 -8.13 -14.73
CA LEU A 119 0.29 -7.04 -15.67
C LEU A 119 1.33 -7.46 -16.72
N CYS A 120 2.37 -8.19 -16.31
CA CYS A 120 3.43 -8.69 -17.18
C CYS A 120 2.94 -9.78 -18.14
N GLU A 121 2.16 -10.75 -17.67
CA GLU A 121 1.67 -11.85 -18.51
C GLU A 121 0.64 -11.38 -19.52
N LEU A 122 -0.35 -10.59 -19.09
CA LEU A 122 -1.45 -10.14 -19.95
C LEU A 122 -0.99 -9.10 -20.98
N GLY A 123 -0.05 -8.22 -20.60
CA GLY A 123 0.46 -7.17 -21.50
C GLY A 123 1.77 -7.53 -22.21
N GLN A 124 2.38 -8.68 -21.93
CA GLN A 124 3.76 -8.98 -22.33
C GLN A 124 4.79 -7.95 -21.81
N ASN A 125 4.52 -7.37 -20.64
CA ASN A 125 5.36 -6.37 -20.00
C ASN A 125 6.50 -7.01 -19.19
N HIS A 126 7.51 -6.22 -18.87
CA HIS A 126 8.54 -6.57 -17.89
C HIS A 126 8.33 -5.75 -16.62
N GLY A 127 8.68 -6.34 -15.48
CA GLY A 127 8.25 -5.83 -14.18
C GLY A 127 9.34 -5.89 -13.12
N ILE A 128 9.37 -4.87 -12.26
CA ILE A 128 10.16 -4.89 -11.02
C ILE A 128 9.25 -4.59 -9.84
N GLY A 129 9.15 -5.53 -8.91
CA GLY A 129 8.36 -5.39 -7.68
C GLY A 129 9.25 -5.08 -6.48
N PHE A 130 8.84 -4.14 -5.64
CA PHE A 130 9.51 -3.78 -4.39
C PHE A 130 8.59 -4.04 -3.21
N ASP A 131 8.98 -4.93 -2.30
CA ASP A 131 8.27 -5.14 -1.04
C ASP A 131 9.19 -5.78 0.02
N PRO A 132 9.37 -5.17 1.21
CA PRO A 132 10.22 -5.75 2.26
C PRO A 132 9.72 -7.11 2.76
N ALA A 133 8.43 -7.41 2.63
CA ALA A 133 7.82 -8.67 3.05
C ALA A 133 7.81 -9.74 1.92
N PHE A 134 8.39 -9.46 0.75
CA PHE A 134 8.51 -10.45 -0.33
C PHE A 134 9.34 -11.66 0.13
N ASP A 135 8.75 -12.87 0.08
CA ASP A 135 9.41 -14.11 0.48
C ASP A 135 9.84 -14.93 -0.74
N ASN A 136 11.13 -14.83 -1.08
CA ASN A 136 11.75 -15.55 -2.19
C ASN A 136 11.78 -17.08 -2.03
N ARG A 137 11.36 -17.63 -0.88
CA ARG A 137 11.27 -19.08 -0.63
C ARG A 137 9.89 -19.64 -0.92
N ARG A 138 8.86 -18.79 -1.11
CA ARG A 138 7.52 -19.28 -1.45
C ARG A 138 7.57 -20.03 -2.79
N PRO A 139 6.85 -21.16 -2.91
CA PRO A 139 6.80 -21.90 -4.16
C PRO A 139 6.45 -20.97 -5.32
N ALA A 140 7.12 -21.20 -6.45
CA ALA A 140 7.16 -20.43 -7.68
C ALA A 140 5.83 -20.23 -8.42
N GLY A 141 4.69 -20.09 -7.73
CA GLY A 141 3.37 -19.89 -8.33
C GLY A 141 3.30 -18.64 -9.23
N TYR A 142 4.25 -17.71 -9.06
CA TYR A 142 4.34 -16.45 -9.79
C TYR A 142 5.75 -16.15 -10.35
N GLN A 143 6.62 -17.18 -10.49
CA GLN A 143 7.90 -16.97 -11.17
C GLN A 143 7.64 -16.81 -12.67
N SER A 144 7.77 -15.58 -13.14
CA SER A 144 7.80 -15.24 -14.56
C SER A 144 9.19 -14.75 -14.90
N ASP A 145 9.75 -15.19 -16.03
CA ASP A 145 11.04 -14.69 -16.55
C ASP A 145 11.00 -13.19 -16.87
N ARG A 146 9.81 -12.57 -16.79
CA ARG A 146 9.57 -11.15 -17.05
C ARG A 146 9.60 -10.28 -15.80
N VAL A 147 9.62 -10.87 -14.60
CA VAL A 147 9.55 -10.12 -13.34
C VAL A 147 10.79 -10.31 -12.49
N THR A 148 11.23 -9.23 -11.86
CA THR A 148 12.26 -9.23 -10.81
C THR A 148 11.66 -8.69 -9.53
N PHE A 149 11.90 -9.35 -8.41
CA PHE A 149 11.45 -8.89 -7.10
C PHE A 149 12.63 -8.48 -6.23
N ILE A 150 12.47 -7.37 -5.52
CA ILE A 150 13.47 -6.79 -4.63
C ILE A 150 12.83 -6.68 -3.24
N SER A 151 13.37 -7.42 -2.27
CA SER A 151 12.91 -7.40 -0.87
C SER A 151 13.42 -6.16 -0.13
N ASP A 152 12.97 -4.98 -0.55
CA ASP A 152 13.37 -3.68 0.00
C ASP A 152 12.27 -2.62 -0.22
N PHE A 153 12.40 -1.48 0.47
CA PHE A 153 11.59 -0.31 0.22
C PHE A 153 12.01 0.41 -1.06
N TYR A 154 11.04 0.82 -1.87
CA TYR A 154 11.33 1.65 -3.04
C TYR A 154 11.82 3.05 -2.63
N SER A 155 12.93 3.50 -3.22
CA SER A 155 13.64 4.73 -2.86
C SER A 155 14.44 5.28 -4.05
N GLU A 156 15.06 6.45 -3.88
CA GLU A 156 15.90 7.06 -4.91
C GLU A 156 17.15 6.23 -5.30
N GLU A 157 17.54 5.24 -4.50
CA GLU A 157 18.64 4.29 -4.83
C GLU A 157 18.33 3.43 -6.06
N TYR A 158 17.05 3.34 -6.39
CA TYR A 158 16.50 2.55 -7.48
C TYR A 158 16.19 3.37 -8.74
N THR A 159 16.63 4.63 -8.80
CA THR A 159 16.50 5.54 -9.96
C THR A 159 17.07 4.99 -11.28
N ARG A 160 17.99 4.02 -11.20
CA ARG A 160 18.50 3.28 -12.37
C ARG A 160 17.42 2.46 -13.07
N TYR A 161 16.37 2.06 -12.35
CA TYR A 161 15.24 1.35 -12.93
C TYR A 161 14.30 2.35 -13.58
N HIS A 162 13.76 1.95 -14.71
CA HIS A 162 13.02 2.81 -15.59
C HIS A 162 11.70 2.13 -15.92
N ALA A 163 10.59 2.87 -15.81
CA ALA A 163 9.26 2.33 -16.04
C ALA A 163 8.39 3.31 -16.84
N ASP A 164 7.59 2.75 -17.73
CA ASP A 164 6.49 3.45 -18.40
C ASP A 164 5.30 3.61 -17.45
N PHE A 165 5.17 2.69 -16.49
CA PHE A 165 4.08 2.65 -15.52
C PHE A 165 4.60 2.31 -14.12
N VAL A 166 4.31 3.17 -13.14
CA VAL A 166 4.60 2.94 -11.72
C VAL A 166 3.27 2.76 -10.99
N CYS A 167 3.04 1.59 -10.40
CA CYS A 167 1.87 1.33 -9.58
C CYS A 167 2.19 1.12 -8.10
N CYS A 168 1.21 1.43 -7.26
CA CYS A 168 1.21 1.16 -5.83
C CYS A 168 -0.23 0.81 -5.44
N LYS A 169 -0.46 -0.46 -5.11
CA LYS A 169 -1.80 -1.04 -4.98
C LYS A 169 -2.00 -1.61 -3.58
N MET A 170 -2.83 -0.94 -2.79
CA MET A 170 -3.11 -1.30 -1.39
C MET A 170 -1.83 -1.24 -0.53
N THR A 171 -1.25 -0.04 -0.42
CA THR A 171 0.01 0.19 0.30
C THR A 171 0.09 1.63 0.81
N LEU A 172 -0.35 2.61 0.02
CA LEU A 172 -0.26 4.03 0.42
C LEU A 172 -1.07 4.34 1.69
N GLU A 173 -2.15 3.60 1.95
CA GLU A 173 -2.96 3.66 3.18
C GLU A 173 -2.21 3.19 4.43
N HIS A 174 -1.10 2.47 4.26
CA HIS A 174 -0.19 2.03 5.32
C HIS A 174 0.96 3.01 5.59
N ILE A 175 1.05 4.11 4.82
CA ILE A 175 2.14 5.08 4.90
C ILE A 175 1.66 6.35 5.56
N SER A 176 2.27 6.72 6.69
CA SER A 176 1.85 7.90 7.45
C SER A 176 2.32 9.23 6.83
N ASP A 177 3.52 9.28 6.25
CA ASP A 177 4.05 10.48 5.56
C ASP A 177 3.77 10.42 4.05
N THR A 178 2.49 10.55 3.73
CA THR A 178 1.93 10.39 2.38
C THR A 178 2.53 11.39 1.38
N ALA A 179 2.65 12.66 1.76
CA ALA A 179 3.17 13.69 0.87
C ALA A 179 4.63 13.42 0.51
N GLU A 180 5.45 13.05 1.50
CA GLU A 180 6.85 12.77 1.21
C GLU A 180 7.04 11.44 0.48
N PHE A 181 6.20 10.44 0.71
CA PHE A 181 6.22 9.23 -0.11
C PHE A 181 5.90 9.53 -1.59
N VAL A 182 4.84 10.29 -1.88
CA VAL A 182 4.50 10.67 -3.26
C VAL A 182 5.61 11.53 -3.89
N ARG A 183 6.24 12.43 -3.11
CA ARG A 183 7.40 13.20 -3.58
C ARG A 183 8.60 12.30 -3.87
N ARG A 184 8.89 11.29 -3.06
CA ARG A 184 9.94 10.27 -3.32
C ARG A 184 9.68 9.53 -4.62
N VAL A 185 8.45 9.09 -4.86
CA VAL A 185 8.06 8.46 -6.14
C VAL A 185 8.31 9.42 -7.30
N ARG A 186 7.85 10.67 -7.19
CA ARG A 186 8.08 11.69 -8.21
C ARG A 186 9.58 11.92 -8.46
N ARG A 187 10.40 12.06 -7.43
CA ARG A 187 11.86 12.25 -7.57
C ARG A 187 12.52 11.05 -8.25
N SER A 188 12.10 9.84 -7.90
CA SER A 188 12.64 8.60 -8.48
C SER A 188 12.33 8.46 -9.98
N ILE A 189 11.18 9.01 -10.43
CA ILE A 189 10.82 9.07 -11.85
C ILE A 189 11.71 10.08 -12.61
N GLY A 190 12.16 11.17 -11.99
CA GLY A 190 13.06 12.15 -12.62
C GLY A 190 12.40 12.91 -13.77
N ASP A 191 13.12 13.18 -14.87
CA ASP A 191 12.63 14.02 -15.98
C ASP A 191 11.64 13.32 -16.94
N ARG A 192 11.19 12.11 -16.59
CA ARG A 192 10.25 11.31 -17.39
C ARG A 192 8.82 11.70 -17.09
N LEU A 193 8.34 12.70 -17.81
CA LEU A 193 6.98 13.24 -17.63
C LEU A 193 5.89 12.34 -18.23
N GLU A 194 6.26 11.40 -19.10
CA GLU A 194 5.34 10.44 -19.74
C GLU A 194 5.06 9.19 -18.89
N THR A 195 5.81 8.98 -17.80
CA THR A 195 5.57 7.84 -16.90
C THR A 195 4.23 8.02 -16.21
N THR A 196 3.35 7.03 -16.39
CA THR A 196 2.06 7.00 -15.69
C THR A 196 2.27 6.51 -14.27
N VAL A 197 1.64 7.19 -13.30
CA VAL A 197 1.65 6.79 -11.88
C VAL A 197 0.23 6.40 -11.47
N PHE A 198 0.08 5.21 -10.91
CA PHE A 198 -1.18 4.64 -10.49
C PHE A 198 -1.15 4.30 -8.99
N PHE A 199 -2.12 4.84 -8.26
CA PHE A 199 -2.38 4.46 -6.87
C PHE A 199 -3.77 3.84 -6.77
N GLN A 200 -3.86 2.70 -6.09
CA GLN A 200 -5.13 2.15 -5.62
C GLN A 200 -5.08 2.06 -4.11
N VAL A 201 -6.06 2.69 -3.47
CA VAL A 201 -6.22 2.73 -2.01
C VAL A 201 -7.71 2.49 -1.68
N PRO A 202 -8.03 2.07 -0.45
CA PRO A 202 -9.40 2.06 0.03
C PRO A 202 -10.04 3.46 -0.08
N ASN A 203 -11.33 3.49 -0.44
CA ASN A 203 -12.10 4.73 -0.53
C ASN A 203 -12.71 5.06 0.83
N ALA A 204 -12.21 6.09 1.50
CA ALA A 204 -12.67 6.54 2.81
C ALA A 204 -14.18 6.84 2.84
N ARG A 205 -14.76 7.30 1.72
CA ARG A 205 -16.21 7.52 1.64
C ARG A 205 -17.01 6.23 1.76
N TYR A 206 -16.51 5.14 1.17
CA TYR A 206 -17.13 3.82 1.32
C TYR A 206 -17.03 3.38 2.78
N VAL A 207 -15.85 3.50 3.39
CA VAL A 207 -15.61 3.12 4.80
C VAL A 207 -16.59 3.82 5.74
N LEU A 208 -16.76 5.13 5.58
CA LEU A 208 -17.61 5.94 6.44
C LEU A 208 -19.12 5.76 6.17
N ASN A 209 -19.54 5.69 4.90
CA ASN A 209 -20.96 5.59 4.55
C ASN A 209 -21.54 4.20 4.86
N ASP A 210 -20.77 3.15 4.59
CA ASP A 210 -21.23 1.77 4.71
C ASP A 210 -20.85 1.16 6.06
N VAL A 211 -20.19 1.96 6.92
CA VAL A 211 -19.72 1.54 8.25
C VAL A 211 -18.87 0.28 8.12
N ALA A 212 -17.95 0.27 7.14
CA ALA A 212 -17.04 -0.83 6.88
C ALA A 212 -15.94 -0.87 7.95
N PHE A 213 -16.33 -1.13 9.19
CA PHE A 213 -15.47 -1.04 10.37
C PHE A 213 -14.25 -1.96 10.29
N TRP A 214 -14.32 -3.03 9.49
CA TRP A 214 -13.21 -3.95 9.23
C TRP A 214 -12.04 -3.28 8.49
N ASP A 215 -12.26 -2.12 7.88
CA ASP A 215 -11.24 -1.34 7.18
C ASP A 215 -10.56 -0.29 8.09
N VAL A 216 -10.99 -0.20 9.36
CA VAL A 216 -10.41 0.65 10.39
C VAL A 216 -9.61 -0.21 11.36
N TYR A 217 -8.31 -0.36 11.08
CA TYR A 217 -7.36 -1.10 11.89
C TYR A 217 -6.00 -0.40 11.89
N TYR A 218 -5.11 -0.78 12.80
CA TYR A 218 -3.95 0.05 13.17
C TYR A 218 -3.01 0.33 11.98
N GLU A 219 -2.81 -0.63 11.09
CA GLU A 219 -1.94 -0.50 9.91
C GLU A 219 -2.48 0.53 8.90
N HIS A 220 -3.81 0.65 8.76
CA HIS A 220 -4.45 1.70 7.97
C HIS A 220 -4.37 3.03 8.73
N CYS A 221 -3.28 3.76 8.51
CA CYS A 221 -3.02 5.05 9.13
C CYS A 221 -3.42 6.26 8.27
N SER A 222 -3.75 6.00 7.00
CA SER A 222 -4.01 7.01 5.97
C SER A 222 -5.26 6.63 5.17
N TYR A 223 -6.29 7.48 5.16
CA TYR A 223 -7.55 7.23 4.46
C TYR A 223 -7.85 8.35 3.46
N PHE A 224 -8.13 7.94 2.22
CA PHE A 224 -8.22 8.83 1.07
C PHE A 224 -9.62 8.88 0.47
N ASP A 225 -9.99 10.02 -0.08
CA ASP A 225 -11.03 10.13 -1.11
C ASP A 225 -10.53 10.95 -2.29
N ALA A 226 -11.39 11.24 -3.27
CA ALA A 226 -10.99 11.98 -4.47
C ALA A 226 -10.57 13.45 -4.21
N ASN A 227 -10.83 13.99 -3.01
CA ASN A 227 -10.51 15.37 -2.65
C ASN A 227 -9.20 15.49 -1.84
N SER A 228 -8.73 14.39 -1.25
CA SER A 228 -7.61 14.33 -0.31
C SER A 228 -6.25 14.17 -0.95
#